data_AF-A0A7X3QMZ6-F1
#
_entry.id   AF-A0A7X3QMZ6-F1
#
_cell.length_a   1.000
_cell.length_b   1.000
_cell.length_c   1.000
_cell.angle_alpha   90.00
_cell.angle_beta   90.00
_cell.angle_gamma   90.00
#
_symmetry.space_group_name_H-M   'P 1'
#
loop_
_entity.id
_entity.type
_entity.pdbx_description
1 polymer ?
#
loop_
_entity_poly.entity_id
_entity_poly.type
_entity_poly.pdbx_seq_one_letter_code
_entity_poly.pdbx_strand_id
1 'polypeptide(L)' 'LYTDGITEAMNGDGEQFGVERMHEVFAESPPENSEQALKAMFDAVRNFVGDTPQSDDITCLVVRRDEVGS' A
#
# COMPACT_ATOMS: atom_id res chain seq x y z
N LEU A 1 -2.98 0.23 -9.36
CA LEU A 1 -1.78 -0.32 -10.03
C LEU A 1 -0.61 -0.13 -9.07
N TYR A 2 0.22 -1.15 -8.90
CA TYR A 2 1.38 -1.08 -8.00
C TYR A 2 2.53 -1.89 -8.60
N THR A 3 3.76 -1.59 -8.18
CA THR A 3 4.94 -2.43 -8.44
C THR A 3 5.07 -3.49 -7.34
N ASP A 4 5.70 -4.61 -7.68
CA ASP A 4 6.06 -5.70 -6.75
C ASP A 4 6.84 -5.20 -5.52
N GLY A 5 7.59 -4.10 -5.63
CA GLY A 5 8.22 -3.42 -4.49
C GLY A 5 7.29 -3.11 -3.29
N ILE A 6 5.98 -2.97 -3.48
CA ILE A 6 5.01 -2.92 -2.36
C ILE A 6 4.92 -4.28 -1.65
N THR A 7 4.65 -5.34 -2.42
CA THR A 7 4.36 -6.68 -1.89
C THR A 7 5.62 -7.40 -1.42
N GLU A 8 6.78 -7.10 -2.02
CA GLU A 8 8.08 -7.71 -1.71
C GLU A 8 8.86 -6.95 -0.62
N ALA A 9 8.35 -5.81 -0.14
CA ALA A 9 8.95 -5.08 0.97
C ALA A 9 9.13 -6.01 2.19
N MET A 10 10.37 -6.16 2.67
CA MET A 10 10.72 -7.09 3.75
C MET A 10 10.86 -6.37 5.09
N ASN A 11 10.34 -6.99 6.15
CA ASN A 11 10.61 -6.56 7.52
C ASN A 11 11.92 -7.19 8.07
N GLY A 12 12.26 -6.83 9.31
CA GLY A 12 13.47 -7.33 9.98
C GLY A 12 13.48 -8.85 10.24
N ASP A 13 12.31 -9.49 10.22
CA ASP A 13 12.16 -10.94 10.37
C ASP A 13 12.26 -11.69 9.04
N GLY A 14 12.43 -10.96 7.93
CA GLY A 14 12.49 -11.51 6.58
C GLY A 14 11.13 -11.86 5.99
N GLU A 15 10.03 -11.36 6.56
CA GLU A 15 8.70 -11.53 6.02
C GLU A 15 8.38 -10.43 5.00
N GLN A 16 7.72 -10.80 3.91
CA GLN A 16 7.21 -9.86 2.92
C GLN A 16 5.90 -9.21 3.39
N PHE A 17 5.68 -7.96 2.98
CA PHE A 17 4.44 -7.23 3.25
C PHE A 17 3.23 -8.01 2.70
N GLY A 18 3.36 -8.52 1.47
CA GLY A 18 2.40 -9.43 0.86
C GLY A 18 1.13 -8.75 0.34
N VAL A 19 0.32 -9.55 -0.37
CA VAL A 19 -0.92 -9.10 -1.01
C VAL A 19 -2.05 -8.97 0.01
N GLU A 20 -2.06 -9.83 1.03
CA GLU A 20 -3.06 -9.87 2.08
C GLU A 20 -3.11 -8.55 2.87
N ARG A 21 -1.97 -8.09 3.38
CA ARG A 21 -1.88 -6.80 4.10
C ARG A 21 -2.21 -5.61 3.19
N MET A 22 -1.82 -5.67 1.92
CA MET A 22 -2.19 -4.66 0.95
C MET A 22 -3.73 -4.56 0.79
N HIS A 23 -4.42 -5.70 0.73
CA HIS A 23 -5.88 -5.72 0.67
C HIS A 23 -6.53 -5.18 1.95
N GLU A 24 -6.01 -5.52 3.12
CA GLU A 24 -6.49 -5.00 4.41
C GLU A 24 -6.40 -3.47 4.46
N VAL A 25 -5.26 -2.89 4.05
CA VAL A 25 -5.09 -1.44 4.02
C VAL A 25 -6.11 -0.75 3.12
N PHE A 26 -6.40 -1.32 1.95
CA PHE A 26 -7.42 -0.76 1.06
C PHE A 26 -8.85 -0.97 1.59
N ALA A 27 -9.12 -2.07 2.30
CA ALA A 27 -10.43 -2.33 2.91
C ALA A 27 -10.74 -1.39 4.09
N GLU A 28 -9.71 -0.97 4.82
CA GLU A 28 -9.83 -0.01 5.94
C GLU A 28 -9.83 1.45 5.47
N SER A 29 -9.40 1.73 4.23
CA SER A 29 -9.35 3.07 3.67
C SER A 29 -10.71 3.49 3.08
N PRO A 30 -11.23 4.68 3.41
CA PRO A 30 -12.48 5.17 2.82
C PRO A 30 -12.36 5.28 1.29
N PRO A 31 -13.30 4.68 0.51
CA PRO A 31 -13.20 4.65 -0.95
C PRO A 31 -13.36 6.03 -1.58
N GLU A 32 -13.88 7.01 -0.85
CA GLU A 32 -14.08 8.38 -1.33
C GLU A 32 -12.78 9.20 -1.32
N ASN A 33 -11.67 8.68 -0.80
CA ASN A 33 -10.42 9.46 -0.72
C ASN A 33 -9.19 8.65 -1.18
N SER A 34 -8.90 8.72 -2.48
CA SER A 34 -7.76 8.01 -3.09
C SER A 34 -6.40 8.50 -2.58
N GLU A 35 -6.29 9.77 -2.20
CA GLU A 35 -5.06 10.30 -1.59
C GLU A 35 -4.83 9.70 -0.21
N GLN A 36 -5.90 9.55 0.58
CA GLN A 36 -5.83 8.93 1.89
C GLN A 36 -5.52 7.42 1.80
N ALA A 37 -6.09 6.72 0.81
CA ALA A 37 -5.73 5.33 0.54
C ALA A 37 -4.26 5.17 0.14
N LEU A 38 -3.74 6.08 -0.70
CA LEU A 38 -2.32 6.07 -1.08
C LEU A 38 -1.42 6.33 0.13
N LYS A 39 -1.76 7.32 0.96
CA LYS A 39 -1.02 7.62 2.20
C LYS A 39 -1.05 6.44 3.17
N ALA A 40 -2.21 5.82 3.37
CA ALA A 40 -2.36 4.65 4.23
C ALA A 40 -1.48 3.49 3.75
N MET A 41 -1.39 3.26 2.43
CA MET A 41 -0.50 2.24 1.85
C MET A 41 0.97 2.51 2.17
N PHE A 42 1.45 3.74 1.93
CA PHE A 42 2.84 4.07 2.22
C PHE A 42 3.17 3.98 3.72
N ASP A 43 2.26 4.44 4.58
CA ASP A 43 2.45 4.37 6.03
C ASP A 43 2.45 2.91 6.52
N ALA A 44 1.55 2.06 6.00
CA ALA A 44 1.50 0.65 6.34
C ALA A 44 2.79 -0.07 5.96
N VAL A 45 3.31 0.15 4.75
CA VAL A 45 4.58 -0.43 4.31
C VAL A 45 5.73 0.08 5.17
N ARG A 46 5.83 1.39 5.43
CA ARG A 46 6.88 1.97 6.30
C ARG A 46 6.85 1.37 7.71
N ASN A 47 5.67 1.26 8.30
CA ASN A 47 5.51 0.69 9.63
C ASN A 47 5.86 -0.80 9.66
N PHE A 48 5.58 -1.53 8.57
CA PHE A 48 5.90 -2.95 8.45
C PHE A 48 7.41 -3.19 8.31
N VAL A 49 8.10 -2.45 7.43
CA VAL A 49 9.55 -2.62 7.22
C VAL A 49 10.38 -2.08 8.39
N GLY A 50 9.87 -1.09 9.12
CA GLY A 50 10.58 -0.46 10.24
C GLY A 50 11.89 0.19 9.79
N ASP A 51 12.98 -0.12 10.50
CA ASP A 51 14.33 0.36 10.18
C ASP A 51 15.05 -0.47 9.10
N THR A 52 14.36 -1.47 8.53
CA THR A 52 14.94 -2.33 7.49
C THR A 52 15.16 -1.53 6.21
N PRO A 53 16.36 -1.59 5.59
CA PRO A 53 16.59 -0.95 4.31
C PRO A 53 15.59 -1.46 3.27
N GLN A 54 15.00 -0.55 2.50
CA GLN A 54 14.18 -0.98 1.36
C GLN A 54 15.04 -1.71 0.34
N SER A 55 14.52 -2.84 -0.11
CA SER A 55 15.15 -3.71 -1.10
C SER A 55 15.02 -3.17 -2.52
N ASP A 56 13.97 -2.39 -2.81
CA ASP A 56 13.60 -1.92 -4.15
C ASP A 56 12.77 -0.62 -4.11
N ASP A 57 12.58 0.02 -5.27
CA ASP A 57 11.78 1.24 -5.43
C ASP A 57 10.27 0.95 -5.33
N ILE A 58 9.57 1.75 -4.51
CA ILE A 58 8.11 1.62 -4.33
C ILE A 58 7.35 2.66 -5.15
N THR A 59 6.49 2.19 -6.07
CA THR A 59 5.55 3.05 -6.82
C THR A 59 4.11 2.53 -6.71
N CYS A 60 3.17 3.41 -6.34
CA CYS A 60 1.74 3.06 -6.22
C CYS A 60 0.87 4.12 -6.90
N LEU A 61 -0.10 3.69 -7.72
CA LEU A 61 -1.11 4.53 -8.36
C LEU A 61 -2.51 4.04 -7.99
N VAL A 62 -3.27 4.92 -7.34
CA VAL A 62 -4.67 4.71 -6.97
C VAL A 62 -5.56 5.52 -7.91
N VAL A 63 -6.52 4.87 -8.55
CA VAL A 63 -7.53 5.51 -9.39
C VAL A 63 -8.89 5.24 -8.79
N ARG A 64 -9.63 6.31 -8.46
CA ARG A 64 -11.04 6.23 -8.06
C ARG A 64 -11.91 6.51 -9.28
N ARG A 65 -12.97 5.73 -9.46
CA ARG A 65 -14.02 6.04 -10.42
C ARG A 65 -15.18 6.65 -9.65
N ASP A 66 -15.47 7.90 -9.92
CA ASP A 66 -16.70 8.52 -9.46
C ASP A 66 -17.87 7.98 -10.27
N GLU A 67 -18.92 7.54 -9.58
CA GLU A 67 -20.21 7.35 -10.24
C GLU A 67 -20.75 8.75 -10.55
N VAL A 68 -20.91 9.05 -11.84
CA VAL A 68 -21.66 10.24 -12.26
C VAL A 68 -23.11 9.98 -11.86
N GLY A 69 -23.56 10.62 -10.79
CA GLY A 69 -24.94 10.56 -10.34
C GLY A 69 -25.89 10.90 -11.48
N SER A 70 -26.85 10.01 -11.75
CA SER A 70 -27.97 10.22 -12.66
C SER A 70 -28.98 11.20 -12.09
#